data_AF-A0A7S0BR55-F1
#
_entry.id   AF-A0A7S0BR55-F1
#
_cell.length_a   1.000
_cell.length_b   1.000
_cell.length_c   1.000
_cell.angle_alpha   90.00
_cell.angle_beta   90.00
_cell.angle_gamma   90.00
#
_symmetry.space_group_name_H-M   'P 1'
#
loop_
_entity.id
_entity.type
_entity.pdbx_description
1 polymer ?
#
loop_
_entity_poly.entity_id
_entity_poly.type
_entity_poly.pdbx_seq_one_letter_code
_entity_poly.pdbx_strand_id
1 'polypeptide(L)'
;MVRKLNFVAHAQGLMNPTLAPEERLKLVNEVRENIEVGHSPEYALFLQSMFPALRRVLEETTKPQFVDGPVQKTRHLVLDILHRVPYNEVFRQYVRPLGQLAMSTLQKENEENAVICLRIIFDLYKSFKQSLKEQVQAFLTFVCTLYNNFPHTVE
;
A
#
# COMPACT_ATOMS: atom_id res chain seq x y z
N MET A 1 -21.91 10.07 19.42
CA MET A 1 -20.66 10.74 19.00
C MET A 1 -19.75 9.68 18.40
N VAL A 2 -19.54 9.69 17.09
CA VAL A 2 -18.53 8.82 16.46
C VAL A 2 -17.16 9.34 16.88
N ARG A 3 -16.35 8.51 17.54
CA ARG A 3 -15.04 8.90 18.05
C ARG A 3 -14.12 9.14 16.85
N LYS A 4 -13.66 10.38 16.66
CA LYS A 4 -12.73 10.74 15.59
C LYS A 4 -11.42 9.95 15.75
N LEU A 5 -10.98 9.25 14.71
CA LEU A 5 -9.77 8.45 14.74
C LEU A 5 -8.54 9.34 14.97
N ASN A 6 -7.66 8.96 15.92
CA ASN A 6 -6.39 9.65 16.11
C ASN A 6 -5.32 8.98 15.24
N PHE A 7 -5.08 9.52 14.05
CA PHE A 7 -4.13 8.95 13.10
C PHE A 7 -2.71 8.87 13.65
N VAL A 8 -2.26 9.86 14.43
CA VAL A 8 -0.90 9.82 14.98
C VAL A 8 -0.72 8.62 15.91
N ALA A 9 -1.69 8.38 16.80
CA ALA A 9 -1.67 7.22 17.70
C ALA A 9 -1.74 5.89 16.95
N HIS A 10 -2.57 5.81 15.90
CA HIS A 10 -2.68 4.60 15.07
C HIS A 10 -1.38 4.33 14.31
N ALA A 11 -0.74 5.36 13.76
CA ALA A 11 0.53 5.24 13.06
C ALA A 11 1.61 4.69 14.01
N GLN A 12 1.68 5.21 15.24
CA GLN A 12 2.60 4.71 16.26
C GLN A 12 2.33 3.25 16.61
N GLY A 13 1.06 2.86 16.78
CA GLY A 13 0.66 1.47 17.00
C GLY A 13 1.08 0.55 15.86
N LEU A 14 0.84 0.96 14.61
CA LEU A 14 1.24 0.18 13.42
C LEU A 14 2.75 0.02 13.28
N MET A 15 3.52 1.03 13.71
CA MET A 15 4.98 0.99 13.68
C MET A 15 5.58 0.14 14.81
N ASN A 16 4.79 -0.30 15.80
CA ASN A 16 5.26 -1.15 16.88
C ASN A 16 5.61 -2.57 16.36
N PRO A 17 6.90 -2.98 16.41
CA PRO A 17 7.33 -4.27 15.90
C PRO A 17 6.79 -5.45 16.70
N THR A 18 6.46 -5.26 17.98
CA THR A 18 5.98 -6.33 18.87
C THR A 18 4.45 -6.41 18.93
N LEU A 19 3.73 -5.57 18.18
CA LEU A 19 2.27 -5.63 18.14
C LEU A 19 1.81 -6.98 17.57
N ALA A 20 0.85 -7.62 18.22
CA ALA A 20 0.32 -8.90 17.78
C ALA A 20 -0.34 -8.78 16.38
N PRO A 21 -0.25 -9.80 15.52
CA PRO A 21 -0.82 -9.74 14.17
C PRO A 21 -2.32 -9.37 14.14
N GLU A 22 -3.11 -9.89 15.06
CA GLU A 22 -4.56 -9.65 15.17
C GLU A 22 -4.86 -8.20 15.59
N GLU A 23 -4.07 -7.66 16.52
CA GLU A 23 -4.18 -6.27 16.95
C GLU A 23 -3.76 -5.31 15.83
N ARG A 24 -2.72 -5.67 15.07
CA ARG A 24 -2.30 -4.90 13.88
C ARG A 24 -3.39 -4.89 12.82
N LEU A 25 -3.99 -6.04 12.55
CA LEU A 25 -5.12 -6.14 11.62
C LEU A 25 -6.28 -5.23 12.05
N LYS A 26 -6.60 -5.22 13.35
CA LYS A 26 -7.64 -4.36 13.90
C LYS A 26 -7.33 -2.88 13.66
N LEU A 27 -6.11 -2.42 13.97
CA LEU A 27 -5.70 -1.02 13.75
C LEU A 27 -5.80 -0.62 12.27
N VAL A 28 -5.36 -1.49 11.35
CA VAL A 28 -5.45 -1.20 9.91
C VAL A 28 -6.92 -1.15 9.47
N ASN A 29 -7.78 -2.03 9.98
CA ASN A 29 -9.21 -2.01 9.67
C ASN A 29 -9.88 -0.70 10.14
N GLU A 30 -9.56 -0.22 11.34
CA GLU A 30 -10.05 1.06 11.85
C GLU A 30 -9.61 2.24 10.97
N VAL A 31 -8.36 2.23 10.47
CA VAL A 31 -7.88 3.23 9.50
C VAL A 31 -8.67 3.15 8.19
N ARG A 32 -8.92 1.94 7.67
CA ARG A 32 -9.68 1.73 6.45
C ARG A 32 -11.11 2.24 6.54
N GLU A 33 -11.78 2.00 7.65
CA GLU A 33 -13.15 2.49 7.91
C GLU A 33 -13.24 4.01 7.94
N ASN A 34 -12.13 4.69 8.26
CA ASN A 34 -12.04 6.15 8.34
C ASN A 34 -11.31 6.79 7.14
N ILE A 35 -11.20 6.08 6.01
CA ILE A 35 -10.45 6.55 4.83
C ILE A 35 -11.02 7.82 4.19
N GLU A 36 -12.29 8.15 4.45
CA GLU A 36 -12.97 9.35 3.96
C GLU A 36 -12.30 10.66 4.42
N VAL A 37 -11.44 10.60 5.44
CA VAL A 37 -10.53 11.71 5.83
C VAL A 37 -9.72 12.23 4.63
N GLY A 38 -9.51 11.41 3.59
CA GLY A 38 -8.91 11.81 2.32
C GLY A 38 -9.52 13.06 1.67
N HIS A 39 -10.79 13.34 1.96
CA HIS A 39 -11.55 14.45 1.39
C HIS A 39 -11.72 15.62 2.38
N SER A 40 -11.04 15.58 3.51
CA SER A 40 -11.15 16.56 4.59
C SER A 40 -9.90 17.45 4.68
N PRO A 41 -9.96 18.61 5.37
CA PRO A 41 -8.78 19.42 5.66
C PRO A 41 -7.67 18.66 6.41
N GLU A 42 -7.99 17.57 7.10
CA GLU A 42 -7.02 16.73 7.81
C GLU A 42 -6.19 15.82 6.90
N TYR A 43 -6.43 15.81 5.59
CA TYR A 43 -5.75 14.87 4.67
C TYR A 43 -4.23 14.97 4.70
N ALA A 44 -3.67 16.18 4.79
CA ALA A 44 -2.23 16.38 4.87
C ALA A 44 -1.64 15.71 6.12
N LEU A 45 -2.29 15.88 7.27
CA LEU A 45 -1.89 15.27 8.53
C LEU A 45 -2.02 13.74 8.49
N PHE A 46 -3.10 13.25 7.87
CA PHE A 46 -3.30 11.84 7.62
C PHE A 46 -2.12 11.26 6.83
N LEU A 47 -1.79 11.82 5.66
CA LEU A 47 -0.69 11.32 4.83
C LEU A 47 0.66 11.39 5.55
N GLN A 48 0.95 12.51 6.23
CA GLN A 48 2.20 12.70 6.96
C GLN A 48 2.42 11.63 8.03
N SER A 49 1.35 11.20 8.69
CA SER A 49 1.43 10.21 9.78
C SER A 49 1.29 8.76 9.27
N MET A 50 0.32 8.50 8.39
CA MET A 50 -0.05 7.15 7.96
C MET A 50 0.84 6.61 6.86
N PHE A 51 1.23 7.43 5.88
CA PHE A 51 1.98 6.91 4.74
C PHE A 51 3.29 6.20 5.17
N PRO A 52 4.12 6.78 6.08
CA PRO A 52 5.31 6.08 6.58
C PRO A 52 4.98 4.80 7.36
N ALA A 53 3.91 4.81 8.16
CA ALA A 53 3.49 3.65 8.94
C ALA A 53 3.01 2.50 8.06
N LEU A 54 2.14 2.78 7.09
CA LEU A 54 1.64 1.80 6.12
C LEU A 54 2.78 1.21 5.28
N ARG A 55 3.71 2.06 4.82
CA ARG A 55 4.92 1.63 4.12
C ARG A 55 5.77 0.67 4.98
N ARG A 56 6.03 1.04 6.23
CA ARG A 56 6.79 0.22 7.19
C ARG A 56 6.13 -1.14 7.42
N VAL A 57 4.80 -1.19 7.49
CA VAL A 57 4.06 -2.45 7.61
C VAL A 57 4.35 -3.38 6.44
N LEU A 58 4.40 -2.87 5.21
CA LEU A 58 4.67 -3.67 4.01
C LEU A 58 6.15 -4.04 3.82
N GLU A 59 7.08 -3.16 4.19
CA GLU A 59 8.52 -3.35 3.94
C GLU A 59 9.27 -4.06 5.08
N GLU A 60 8.91 -3.79 6.34
CA GLU A 60 9.72 -4.18 7.50
C GLU A 60 8.96 -5.00 8.53
N THR A 61 7.72 -4.64 8.85
CA THR A 61 7.00 -5.22 9.99
C THR A 61 6.37 -6.57 9.66
N THR A 62 6.00 -6.80 8.41
CA THR A 62 5.36 -8.04 7.97
C THR A 62 6.05 -8.60 6.74
N LYS A 63 5.85 -9.90 6.49
CA LYS A 63 6.30 -10.58 5.28
C LYS A 63 5.11 -11.04 4.46
N PRO A 64 5.20 -11.09 3.12
CA PRO A 64 4.17 -11.70 2.28
C PRO A 64 3.85 -13.12 2.72
N GLN A 65 2.57 -13.47 2.67
CA GLN A 65 2.06 -14.79 2.99
C GLN A 65 1.09 -15.25 1.90
N PHE A 66 1.15 -16.54 1.58
CA PHE A 66 0.32 -17.20 0.54
C PHE A 66 -0.79 -18.06 1.17
N VAL A 67 -0.95 -17.96 2.49
CA VAL A 67 -2.00 -18.62 3.27
C VAL A 67 -2.87 -17.56 3.93
N ASP A 68 -4.14 -17.87 4.16
CA ASP A 68 -5.03 -16.96 4.89
C ASP A 68 -4.52 -16.75 6.32
N GLY A 69 -4.56 -15.51 6.79
CA GLY A 69 -4.08 -15.18 8.12
C GLY A 69 -4.11 -13.69 8.41
N PRO A 70 -3.95 -13.30 9.68
CA PRO A 70 -4.02 -11.90 10.09
C PRO A 70 -2.96 -11.04 9.40
N VAL A 71 -1.79 -11.59 9.10
CA VAL A 71 -0.72 -10.88 8.39
C VAL A 71 -1.06 -10.67 6.92
N GLN A 72 -1.53 -11.69 6.20
CA GLN A 72 -1.99 -11.53 4.82
C GLN A 72 -3.11 -10.48 4.73
N LYS A 73 -4.11 -10.57 5.62
CA LYS A 73 -5.24 -9.63 5.68
C LYS A 73 -4.77 -8.21 5.98
N THR A 74 -3.81 -8.06 6.89
CA THR A 74 -3.20 -6.76 7.21
C THR A 74 -2.58 -6.15 5.94
N ARG A 75 -1.74 -6.91 5.23
CA ARG A 75 -1.08 -6.43 4.01
C ARG A 75 -2.09 -6.06 2.92
N HIS A 76 -3.13 -6.88 2.75
CA HIS A 76 -4.23 -6.60 1.82
C HIS A 76 -4.94 -5.28 2.15
N LEU A 77 -5.34 -5.06 3.40
CA LEU A 77 -6.03 -3.83 3.80
C LEU A 77 -5.11 -2.61 3.69
N VAL A 78 -3.81 -2.74 3.96
CA VAL A 78 -2.85 -1.65 3.74
C VAL A 78 -2.78 -1.27 2.26
N LEU A 79 -2.74 -2.24 1.35
CA LEU A 79 -2.76 -1.98 -0.09
C LEU A 79 -4.09 -1.36 -0.55
N ASP A 80 -5.24 -1.82 -0.03
CA ASP A 80 -6.56 -1.21 -0.31
C ASP A 80 -6.61 0.26 0.16
N ILE A 81 -6.08 0.56 1.36
CA ILE A 81 -5.97 1.93 1.85
C ILE A 81 -5.12 2.78 0.90
N LEU A 82 -3.94 2.31 0.54
CA LEU A 82 -3.01 3.03 -0.35
C LEU A 82 -3.58 3.24 -1.76
N HIS A 83 -4.45 2.33 -2.23
CA HIS A 83 -5.13 2.48 -3.51
C HIS A 83 -6.28 3.50 -3.46
N ARG A 84 -6.93 3.66 -2.30
CA ARG A 84 -8.14 4.48 -2.15
C ARG A 84 -7.91 5.93 -1.74
N VAL A 85 -6.68 6.32 -1.37
CA VAL A 85 -6.40 7.71 -0.99
C VAL A 85 -6.55 8.67 -2.19
N PRO A 86 -7.10 9.89 -2.00
CA PRO A 86 -7.31 10.82 -3.11
C PRO A 86 -6.02 11.38 -3.73
N TYR A 87 -5.85 11.25 -5.04
CA TYR A 87 -4.68 11.75 -5.77
C TYR A 87 -4.76 13.24 -6.10
N ASN A 88 -4.85 14.08 -5.06
CA ASN A 88 -4.85 15.54 -5.18
C ASN A 88 -3.44 16.15 -5.07
N GLU A 89 -3.33 17.48 -5.08
CA GLU A 89 -2.06 18.22 -4.96
C GLU A 89 -1.25 17.84 -3.71
N VAL A 90 -1.91 17.62 -2.57
CA VAL A 90 -1.26 17.23 -1.30
C VAL A 90 -0.57 15.86 -1.44
N PHE A 91 -1.17 14.97 -2.22
CA PHE A 91 -0.63 13.63 -2.47
C PHE A 91 0.60 13.62 -3.39
N ARG A 92 0.84 14.70 -4.17
CA ARG A 92 1.87 14.72 -5.22
C ARG A 92 3.26 14.29 -4.74
N GLN A 93 3.65 14.64 -3.50
CA GLN A 93 4.93 14.26 -2.91
C GLN A 93 5.08 12.75 -2.61
N TYR A 94 3.97 12.02 -2.51
CA TYR A 94 3.92 10.59 -2.21
C TYR A 94 3.82 9.71 -3.46
N VAL A 95 3.62 10.30 -4.64
CA VAL A 95 3.47 9.58 -5.92
C VAL A 95 4.67 8.68 -6.22
N ARG A 96 5.89 9.22 -6.17
CA ARG A 96 7.11 8.45 -6.46
C ARG A 96 7.38 7.38 -5.38
N PRO A 97 7.32 7.69 -4.08
CA PRO A 97 7.39 6.68 -3.02
C PRO A 97 6.36 5.57 -3.15
N LEU A 98 5.09 5.88 -3.45
CA LEU A 98 4.04 4.87 -3.60
C LEU A 98 4.29 3.99 -4.82
N GLY A 99 4.70 4.56 -5.94
CA GLY A 99 5.06 3.78 -7.13
C GLY A 99 6.19 2.78 -6.86
N GLN A 100 7.24 3.21 -6.15
CA GLN A 100 8.35 2.34 -5.75
C GLN A 100 7.89 1.22 -4.81
N LEU A 101 7.07 1.57 -3.82
CA LEU A 101 6.51 0.61 -2.87
C LEU A 101 5.64 -0.43 -3.59
N ALA A 102 4.72 0.01 -4.44
CA ALA A 102 3.83 -0.88 -5.19
C ALA A 102 4.64 -1.81 -6.12
N MET A 103 5.66 -1.29 -6.80
CA MET A 103 6.50 -2.09 -7.69
C MET A 103 7.31 -3.16 -6.95
N SER A 104 7.88 -2.82 -5.79
CA SER A 104 8.65 -3.78 -4.97
C SER A 104 7.77 -4.80 -4.26
N THR A 105 6.53 -4.43 -3.91
CA THR A 105 5.54 -5.28 -3.27
C THR A 105 4.95 -6.27 -4.28
N LEU A 106 4.62 -5.81 -5.50
CA LEU A 106 4.13 -6.62 -6.63
C LEU A 106 4.98 -7.88 -6.89
N GLN A 107 6.30 -7.79 -6.74
CA GLN A 107 7.22 -8.90 -7.03
C GLN A 107 7.20 -10.03 -5.98
N LYS A 108 6.59 -9.80 -4.81
CA LYS A 108 6.70 -10.69 -3.64
C LYS A 108 5.36 -11.15 -3.08
N GLU A 109 4.29 -10.45 -3.43
CA GLU A 109 2.95 -10.73 -2.95
C GLU A 109 2.29 -11.93 -3.63
N ASN A 110 1.24 -12.42 -2.99
CA ASN A 110 0.29 -13.34 -3.63
C ASN A 110 -0.53 -12.61 -4.72
N GLU A 111 -1.30 -13.38 -5.49
CA GLU A 111 -2.08 -12.87 -6.63
C GLU A 111 -3.08 -11.76 -6.22
N GLU A 112 -3.79 -11.93 -5.11
CA GLU A 112 -4.78 -10.97 -4.63
C GLU A 112 -4.17 -9.59 -4.36
N ASN A 113 -3.05 -9.56 -3.64
CA ASN A 113 -2.32 -8.33 -3.33
C ASN A 113 -1.57 -7.78 -4.55
N ALA A 114 -1.07 -8.66 -5.43
CA ALA A 114 -0.42 -8.27 -6.69
C ALA A 114 -1.38 -7.50 -7.60
N VAL A 115 -2.65 -7.91 -7.70
CA VAL A 115 -3.68 -7.20 -8.48
C VAL A 115 -3.88 -5.77 -7.97
N ILE A 116 -3.89 -5.55 -6.65
CA ILE A 116 -4.01 -4.19 -6.08
C ILE A 116 -2.75 -3.37 -6.38
N CYS A 117 -1.56 -3.96 -6.27
CA CYS A 117 -0.31 -3.28 -6.63
C CYS A 117 -0.33 -2.81 -8.10
N LEU A 118 -0.80 -3.66 -9.02
CA LEU A 118 -0.97 -3.29 -10.43
C LEU A 118 -1.93 -2.11 -10.62
N ARG A 119 -3.08 -2.12 -9.93
CA ARG A 119 -4.04 -1.01 -9.98
C ARG A 119 -3.42 0.31 -9.50
N ILE A 120 -2.70 0.28 -8.37
CA ILE A 120 -1.98 1.45 -7.86
C ILE A 120 -1.02 1.99 -8.93
N ILE A 121 -0.18 1.12 -9.53
CA ILE A 121 0.79 1.52 -10.55
C ILE A 121 0.09 2.15 -11.76
N PHE A 122 -0.99 1.52 -12.26
CA PHE A 122 -1.74 2.03 -13.41
C PHE A 122 -2.41 3.38 -13.14
N ASP A 123 -3.07 3.53 -11.99
CA ASP A 123 -3.79 4.77 -11.66
C ASP A 123 -2.82 5.94 -11.40
N LEU A 124 -1.68 5.65 -10.76
CA LEU A 124 -0.60 6.62 -10.61
C LEU A 124 -0.03 7.03 -11.97
N TYR A 125 0.18 6.09 -12.89
CA TYR A 125 0.67 6.40 -14.23
C TYR A 125 -0.35 7.23 -15.02
N LYS A 126 -1.64 6.90 -14.93
CA LYS A 126 -2.71 7.66 -15.58
C LYS A 126 -2.76 9.11 -15.10
N SER A 127 -2.59 9.31 -13.79
CA SER A 127 -2.74 10.62 -13.13
C SER A 127 -1.46 11.47 -13.18
N PHE A 128 -0.28 10.85 -13.17
CA PHE A 128 1.02 11.51 -12.98
C PHE A 128 2.10 11.03 -13.97
N LYS A 129 1.75 10.83 -15.25
CA LYS A 129 2.65 10.32 -16.30
C LYS A 129 4.07 10.89 -16.25
N GLN A 130 4.21 12.21 -16.08
CA GLN A 130 5.53 12.87 -16.06
C GLN A 130 6.36 12.46 -14.85
N SER A 131 5.74 12.31 -13.68
CA SER A 131 6.41 11.98 -12.41
C SER A 131 6.88 10.54 -12.32
N LEU A 132 6.40 9.65 -13.21
CA LEU A 132 6.66 8.20 -13.14
C LEU A 132 7.41 7.65 -14.35
N LYS A 133 7.91 8.50 -15.26
CA LYS A 133 8.67 8.06 -16.45
C LYS A 133 9.80 7.07 -16.11
N GLU A 134 10.53 7.31 -15.03
CA GLU A 134 11.63 6.45 -14.58
C GLU A 134 11.15 5.05 -14.13
N GLN A 135 9.91 4.92 -13.66
CA GLN A 135 9.37 3.65 -13.16
C GLN A 135 8.73 2.79 -14.24
N VAL A 136 8.38 3.38 -15.39
CA VAL A 136 7.81 2.64 -16.53
C VAL A 136 8.74 1.53 -16.99
N GLN A 137 10.04 1.81 -17.06
CA GLN A 137 11.01 0.81 -17.51
C GLN A 137 11.09 -0.38 -16.55
N ALA A 138 11.11 -0.13 -15.23
CA ALA A 138 11.12 -1.18 -14.23
C ALA A 138 9.87 -2.08 -14.31
N PHE A 139 8.70 -1.48 -14.56
CA PHE A 139 7.47 -2.23 -14.79
C PHE A 139 7.53 -3.09 -16.06
N LEU A 140 7.94 -2.54 -17.19
CA LEU A 140 8.07 -3.28 -18.45
C LEU A 140 9.06 -4.43 -18.32
N THR A 141 10.21 -4.20 -17.68
CA THR A 141 11.20 -5.24 -17.40
C THR A 141 10.60 -6.37 -16.57
N PHE A 142 9.84 -6.05 -15.51
CA PHE A 142 9.15 -7.06 -14.71
C PHE A 142 8.15 -7.88 -15.53
N VAL A 143 7.31 -7.25 -16.35
CA VAL A 143 6.37 -7.95 -17.23
C VAL A 143 7.12 -8.89 -18.18
N CYS A 144 8.19 -8.42 -18.84
CA CYS A 144 9.01 -9.27 -19.70
C CYS A 144 9.58 -10.48 -18.92
N THR A 145 10.09 -10.27 -17.70
CA THR A 145 10.59 -11.36 -16.86
C THR A 145 9.50 -12.38 -16.53
N LEU A 146 8.29 -11.94 -16.17
CA LEU A 146 7.17 -12.84 -15.89
C LEU A 146 6.81 -13.71 -17.11
N TYR A 147 6.65 -13.10 -18.29
CA TYR A 147 6.31 -13.84 -19.51
C TYR A 147 7.43 -14.80 -19.93
N ASN A 148 8.70 -14.43 -19.76
CA ASN A 148 9.83 -15.30 -20.05
C ASN A 148 9.93 -16.49 -19.08
N ASN A 149 9.47 -16.33 -17.83
CA ASN A 149 9.45 -17.38 -16.83
C ASN A 149 8.16 -18.22 -16.86
N PHE A 150 7.13 -17.78 -17.60
CA PHE A 150 5.85 -18.46 -17.70
C PHE A 150 5.96 -19.93 -18.14
N PRO A 151 6.83 -20.32 -19.10
CA PRO A 151 7.03 -21.73 -19.47
C PRO A 151 7.48 -22.64 -18.31
N HIS A 152 8.01 -22.08 -17.23
CA HIS A 152 8.47 -22.83 -16.05
C HIS A 152 7.44 -22.85 -14.90
N THR A 153 6.31 -22.17 -15.06
CA THR A 153 5.25 -22.08 -14.03
C THR A 153 4.03 -22.94 -14.37
N VAL A 154 3.97 -23.47 -15.60
CA VAL A 154 2.92 -24.35 -16.11
C VAL A 154 3.55 -25.70 -16.45
N GLU A 155 3.72 -26.55 -15.44
CA GLU A 155 3.90 -28.00 -15.58
C GLU A 155 2.89 -28.72 -14.71
#